data_AF-A0A356IMG8-F1
#
_entry.id   AF-A0A356IMG8-F1
#
_cell.length_a   1.000
_cell.length_b   1.000
_cell.length_c   1.000
_cell.angle_alpha   90.00
_cell.angle_beta   90.00
_cell.angle_gamma   90.00
#
_symmetry.space_group_name_H-M   'P 1'
#
loop_
_entity.id
_entity.type
_entity.pdbx_description
1 polymer ?
#
loop_
_entity_poly.entity_id
_entity_poly.type
_entity_poly.pdbx_seq_one_letter_code
_entity_poly.pdbx_strand_id
1 'polypeptide(L)'
;MSETVQLSHLLNRVRDSSGLLQKRDIQLVQRNLTQASPATYPNGDDAAAIAHGDGFDLLAGEGFMDQFVAADPWFAGWCGVMVNVSDIAAMGGVPVAVVNALWGGA
;
A
#
# COMPACT_ATOMS: atom_id res chain seq x y z
N MET A 1 -31.65 -1.29 -16.97
CA MET A 1 -31.19 -2.08 -15.80
C MET A 1 -31.45 -1.27 -14.54
N SER A 2 -32.03 -1.87 -13.49
CA SER A 2 -32.25 -1.21 -12.20
C SER A 2 -30.93 -0.69 -11.61
N GLU A 3 -30.95 0.43 -10.87
CA GLU A 3 -29.76 1.04 -10.24
C GLU A 3 -28.95 0.05 -9.40
N THR A 4 -29.63 -0.84 -8.66
CA THR A 4 -28.97 -1.90 -7.88
C THR A 4 -28.14 -2.83 -8.78
N VAL A 5 -28.65 -3.18 -9.97
CA VAL A 5 -27.94 -4.02 -10.93
C VAL A 5 -26.72 -3.29 -11.50
N GLN A 6 -26.81 -1.97 -11.69
CA GLN A 6 -25.67 -1.16 -12.15
C GLN A 6 -24.56 -1.06 -11.10
N LEU A 7 -24.93 -0.84 -9.82
CA LEU A 7 -23.96 -0.79 -8.72
C LEU A 7 -23.26 -2.14 -8.55
N SER A 8 -24.00 -3.25 -8.54
CA SER A 8 -23.40 -4.58 -8.42
C SER A 8 -22.42 -4.87 -9.56
N HIS A 9 -22.75 -4.44 -10.78
CA HIS A 9 -21.87 -4.61 -11.92
C HIS A 9 -20.59 -3.78 -11.79
N LEU A 10 -20.68 -2.52 -11.32
CA LEU A 10 -19.50 -1.69 -11.06
C LEU A 10 -18.61 -2.29 -9.97
N LEU A 11 -19.21 -2.74 -8.86
CA LEU A 11 -18.47 -3.35 -7.75
C LEU A 11 -17.71 -4.59 -8.20
N ASN A 12 -18.33 -5.44 -9.01
CA ASN A 12 -17.66 -6.63 -9.54
C ASN A 12 -16.49 -6.23 -10.46
N ARG A 13 -16.68 -5.25 -11.35
CA ARG A 13 -15.59 -4.73 -12.20
C ARG A 13 -14.41 -4.18 -11.39
N VAL A 14 -14.67 -3.49 -10.28
CA VAL A 14 -13.61 -2.96 -9.41
C VAL A 14 -12.89 -4.11 -8.70
N ARG A 15 -13.63 -5.06 -8.11
CA ARG A 15 -13.06 -6.24 -7.44
C ARG A 15 -12.17 -7.08 -8.35
N ASP A 16 -12.56 -7.19 -9.61
CA ASP A 16 -11.82 -7.98 -10.60
C ASP A 16 -10.71 -7.18 -11.31
N SER A 17 -10.50 -5.91 -10.94
CA SER A 17 -9.48 -5.07 -11.55
C SER A 17 -8.06 -5.47 -11.12
N SER A 18 -7.09 -5.28 -12.03
CA SER A 18 -5.69 -5.59 -11.76
C SER A 18 -5.15 -4.83 -10.54
N GLY A 19 -5.57 -3.57 -10.34
CA GLY A 19 -5.12 -2.75 -9.21
C GLY A 19 -5.45 -3.35 -7.84
N LEU A 20 -6.58 -4.05 -7.69
CA LEU A 20 -6.92 -4.75 -6.45
C LEU A 20 -6.33 -6.15 -6.38
N LEU A 21 -6.23 -6.85 -7.52
CA LEU A 21 -5.76 -8.23 -7.56
C LEU A 21 -4.23 -8.36 -7.51
N GLN A 22 -3.47 -7.32 -7.86
CA GLN A 22 -2.01 -7.38 -8.00
C GLN A 22 -1.27 -7.78 -6.71
N LYS A 23 -1.81 -7.43 -5.54
CA LYS A 23 -1.21 -7.78 -4.24
C LYS A 23 -1.67 -9.16 -3.73
N ARG A 24 -2.56 -9.88 -4.43
CA ARG A 24 -3.11 -11.17 -3.96
C ARG A 24 -2.04 -12.23 -3.76
N ASP A 25 -1.05 -12.30 -4.64
CA ASP A 25 -0.02 -13.34 -4.59
C ASP A 25 0.96 -13.15 -3.41
N ILE A 26 1.04 -11.93 -2.85
CA ILE A 26 1.80 -11.65 -1.61
C ILE A 26 1.24 -12.47 -0.44
N GLN A 27 -0.07 -12.79 -0.45
CA GLN A 27 -0.69 -13.63 0.58
C GLN A 27 -0.08 -15.04 0.65
N LEU A 28 0.50 -15.54 -0.46
CA LEU A 28 1.21 -16.82 -0.45
C LEU A 28 2.45 -16.77 0.44
N VAL A 29 3.23 -15.69 0.32
CA VAL A 29 4.43 -15.46 1.13
C VAL A 29 4.06 -15.11 2.57
N GLN A 30 3.03 -14.27 2.76
CA GLN A 30 2.53 -13.86 4.07
C GLN A 30 2.25 -15.06 4.99
N ARG A 31 1.58 -16.11 4.48
CA ARG A 31 1.27 -17.30 5.29
C ARG A 31 2.50 -17.99 5.86
N ASN A 32 3.60 -17.99 5.11
CA ASN A 32 4.87 -18.57 5.57
C ASN A 32 5.59 -17.61 6.54
N LEU A 33 5.53 -16.31 6.30
CA LEU A 33 6.13 -15.30 7.19
C LEU A 33 5.44 -15.24 8.55
N THR A 34 4.11 -15.36 8.64
CA THR A 34 3.40 -15.39 9.92
C THR A 34 3.86 -16.53 10.82
N GLN A 35 4.28 -17.67 10.23
CA GLN A 35 4.84 -18.79 11.00
C GLN A 35 6.26 -18.50 11.52
N ALA A 36 7.08 -17.81 10.72
CA ALA A 36 8.47 -17.51 11.06
C ALA A 36 8.62 -16.28 11.99
N SER A 37 7.72 -15.31 11.86
CA SER A 37 7.70 -14.07 12.62
C SER A 37 6.24 -13.69 12.88
N PRO A 38 5.63 -14.22 13.97
CA PRO A 38 4.25 -13.90 14.31
C PRO A 38 4.16 -12.43 14.69
N ALA A 39 3.67 -11.61 13.76
CA ALA A 39 3.37 -10.21 14.03
C ALA A 39 2.25 -10.12 15.08
N THR A 40 2.39 -9.16 16.00
CA THR A 40 1.36 -8.90 17.02
C THR A 40 0.12 -8.21 16.41
N TYR A 41 0.23 -7.72 15.18
CA TYR A 41 -0.79 -6.94 14.46
C TYR A 41 -1.11 -7.59 13.09
N PRO A 42 -2.32 -7.39 12.56
CA PRO A 42 -2.70 -7.90 11.25
C PRO A 42 -1.82 -7.29 10.14
N ASN A 43 -1.39 -8.11 9.20
CA ASN A 43 -0.78 -7.61 7.96
C ASN A 43 -1.87 -7.02 7.06
N GLY A 44 -1.55 -5.90 6.39
CA GLY A 44 -2.46 -5.26 5.42
C GLY A 44 -3.11 -3.97 5.91
N ASP A 45 -2.62 -3.40 7.01
CA ASP A 45 -2.92 -2.02 7.41
C ASP A 45 -2.11 -1.01 6.56
N ASP A 46 -2.36 0.29 6.73
CA ASP A 46 -1.79 1.34 5.87
C ASP A 46 -0.27 1.50 6.03
N ALA A 47 0.31 1.14 7.17
CA ALA A 47 1.76 1.15 7.39
C ALA A 47 2.25 -0.06 8.19
N ALA A 48 3.53 -0.40 8.03
CA ALA A 48 4.18 -1.39 8.89
C ALA A 48 4.47 -0.78 10.27
N ALA A 49 3.91 -1.39 11.32
CA ALA A 49 4.23 -1.05 12.71
C ALA A 49 5.44 -1.85 13.19
N ILE A 50 6.46 -1.15 13.68
CA ILE A 50 7.72 -1.72 14.17
C ILE A 50 7.86 -1.34 15.63
N ALA A 51 7.90 -2.34 16.53
CA ALA A 51 8.02 -2.08 17.96
C ALA A 51 9.31 -1.31 18.30
N HIS A 52 9.18 -0.20 19.03
CA HIS A 52 10.29 0.63 19.50
C HIS A 52 9.97 1.15 20.91
N GLY A 53 10.65 0.60 21.92
CA GLY A 53 10.41 0.96 23.31
C GLY A 53 8.97 0.64 23.73
N ASP A 54 8.27 1.63 24.28
CA ASP A 54 6.87 1.51 24.71
C ASP A 54 5.86 1.83 23.58
N GLY A 55 6.34 2.05 22.35
CA GLY A 55 5.51 2.43 21.20
C GLY A 55 5.95 1.78 19.89
N PHE A 56 5.68 2.46 18.78
CA PHE A 56 5.95 1.98 17.43
C PHE A 56 6.58 3.06 16.57
N ASP A 57 7.57 2.66 15.78
CA ASP A 57 7.92 3.36 14.54
C ASP A 57 6.99 2.85 13.44
N LEU A 58 6.57 3.75 12.56
CA LEU A 58 5.72 3.42 11.41
C LEU A 58 6.50 3.62 10.12
N LEU A 59 6.38 2.64 9.22
CA LEU A 59 6.99 2.69 7.89
C LEU A 59 5.94 2.44 6.82
N ALA A 60 5.69 3.46 6.00
CA ALA A 60 4.89 3.35 4.78
C ALA A 60 5.81 3.38 3.55
N GLY A 61 5.40 2.69 2.49
CA GLY A 61 6.08 2.72 1.20
C GLY A 61 5.10 2.37 0.08
N GLU A 62 5.17 3.09 -1.03
CA GLU A 62 4.31 2.86 -2.19
C GLU A 62 5.14 2.58 -3.45
N GLY A 63 4.67 1.64 -4.27
CA GLY A 63 5.25 1.32 -5.56
C GLY A 63 4.49 2.01 -6.68
N PHE A 64 5.21 2.63 -7.63
CA PHE A 64 4.60 3.25 -8.79
C PHE A 64 4.71 2.38 -10.03
N MET A 65 3.66 2.39 -10.85
CA MET A 65 3.68 1.75 -12.17
C MET A 65 4.56 2.55 -13.13
N ASP A 66 5.42 1.88 -13.89
CA ASP A 66 6.36 2.52 -14.83
C ASP A 66 5.66 3.49 -15.79
N GLN A 67 4.51 3.08 -16.34
CA GLN A 67 3.72 3.92 -17.26
C GLN A 67 3.17 5.20 -16.60
N PHE A 68 2.91 5.18 -15.29
CA PHE A 68 2.45 6.35 -14.57
C PHE A 68 3.59 7.34 -14.34
N VAL A 69 4.75 6.82 -13.89
CA VAL A 69 5.97 7.62 -13.73
C VAL A 69 6.40 8.24 -15.06
N ALA A 70 6.35 7.48 -16.15
CA ALA A 70 6.72 7.97 -17.49
C ALA A 70 5.75 9.06 -18.02
N ALA A 71 4.46 8.95 -17.69
CA ALA A 71 3.44 9.90 -18.16
C ALA A 71 3.48 11.22 -17.38
N ASP A 72 3.70 11.18 -16.07
CA ASP A 72 3.79 12.38 -15.22
C ASP A 72 4.77 12.17 -14.05
N PRO A 73 6.09 12.37 -14.28
CA PRO A 73 7.11 12.11 -13.27
C PRO A 73 7.00 13.02 -12.05
N TRP A 74 6.60 14.28 -12.25
CA TRP A 74 6.49 15.24 -11.16
C TRP A 74 5.32 14.87 -10.26
N PHE A 75 4.16 14.58 -10.84
CA PHE A 75 3.00 14.17 -10.07
C PHE A 75 3.22 12.82 -9.38
N ALA A 76 3.90 11.86 -10.04
CA ALA A 76 4.31 10.62 -9.41
C ALA A 76 5.20 10.85 -8.17
N GLY A 77 6.16 11.78 -8.25
CA GLY A 77 6.99 12.17 -7.11
C GLY A 77 6.18 12.81 -5.97
N TRP A 78 5.24 13.71 -6.30
CA TRP A 78 4.34 14.30 -5.32
C TRP A 78 3.44 13.25 -4.64
N CYS A 79 2.86 12.34 -5.42
CA CYS A 79 2.09 11.20 -4.90
C CYS A 79 2.95 10.31 -4.00
N GLY A 80 4.23 10.10 -4.36
CA GLY A 80 5.17 9.31 -3.56
C GLY A 80 5.40 9.87 -2.16
N VAL A 81 5.27 11.18 -1.97
CA VAL A 81 5.30 11.77 -0.62
C VAL A 81 3.93 11.68 0.03
N MET A 82 2.88 12.14 -0.67
CA MET A 82 1.58 12.40 -0.06
C MET A 82 0.80 11.13 0.31
N VAL A 83 0.94 10.05 -0.46
CA VAL A 83 0.28 8.76 -0.12
C VAL A 83 0.87 8.24 1.19
N ASN A 84 2.20 8.16 1.29
CA ASN A 84 2.86 7.70 2.52
C ASN A 84 2.57 8.59 3.74
N VAL A 85 2.49 9.91 3.56
CA VAL A 85 2.07 10.82 4.65
C VAL A 85 0.65 10.51 5.12
N SER A 86 -0.26 10.22 4.18
CA SER A 86 -1.64 9.85 4.50
C SER A 86 -1.70 8.53 5.26
N ASP A 87 -0.94 7.53 4.84
CA ASP A 87 -0.91 6.20 5.46
C ASP A 87 -0.42 6.28 6.92
N ILE A 88 0.66 7.04 7.16
CA ILE A 88 1.18 7.28 8.52
C ILE A 88 0.15 8.02 9.37
N ALA A 89 -0.53 9.02 8.83
CA ALA A 89 -1.56 9.77 9.55
C ALA A 89 -2.80 8.92 9.86
N ALA A 90 -3.20 8.03 8.96
CA ALA A 90 -4.31 7.08 9.16
C ALA A 90 -4.04 6.12 10.33
N MET A 91 -2.78 5.75 10.52
CA MET A 91 -2.29 4.96 11.65
C MET A 91 -2.09 5.77 12.95
N GLY A 92 -2.42 7.07 12.94
CA GLY A 92 -2.26 7.97 14.09
C GLY A 92 -0.81 8.45 14.33
N GLY A 93 0.08 8.22 13.38
CA GLY A 93 1.48 8.64 13.44
C GLY A 93 1.72 10.08 12.99
N VAL A 94 2.95 10.54 13.21
CA VAL A 94 3.46 11.82 12.70
C VAL A 94 4.63 11.51 11.75
N PRO A 95 4.55 11.90 10.47
CA PRO A 95 5.68 11.71 9.56
C PRO A 95 6.89 12.54 9.98
N VAL A 96 8.05 11.90 10.11
CA VAL A 96 9.30 12.56 10.55
C VAL A 96 10.45 12.46 9.54
N ALA A 97 10.34 11.56 8.57
CA ALA A 97 11.36 11.32 7.56
C ALA A 97 10.72 10.78 6.27
N VAL A 98 11.46 10.86 5.15
CA VAL A 98 11.06 10.30 3.86
C VAL A 98 12.20 9.43 3.34
N VAL A 99 11.86 8.26 2.81
CA VAL A 99 12.79 7.38 2.10
C VAL A 99 12.40 7.35 0.62
N ASN A 100 13.38 7.51 -0.26
CA ASN A 100 13.20 7.34 -1.70
C ASN A 100 13.79 6.00 -2.14
N ALA A 101 12.93 5.00 -2.34
CA ALA A 101 13.32 3.69 -2.84
C ALA A 101 13.37 3.70 -4.37
N LEU A 102 14.56 3.79 -4.93
CA LEU A 102 14.77 3.73 -6.37
C LEU A 102 14.85 2.27 -6.82
N TRP A 103 14.02 1.89 -7.78
CA TRP A 103 14.04 0.57 -8.41
C TRP A 103 14.16 0.74 -9.92
N GLY A 104 15.18 0.13 -10.50
CA GLY A 104 15.46 0.15 -11.94
C GLY A 104 16.80 -0.50 -12.25
N GLY A 105 16.79 -1.42 -13.22
CA GLY A 105 17.98 -1.88 -13.94
C GLY A 105 18.25 -0.98 -15.14
N ALA A 106 19.52 -0.88 -15.52
CA ALA A 106 20.00 -0.15 -16.69
C ALA A 106 19.35 -0.61 -18.01
#